data_AF-A0AAJ0CFT6-F1
#
_entry.id   AF-A0AAJ0CFT6-F1
#
_cell.length_a   1.000
_cell.length_b   1.000
_cell.length_c   1.000
_cell.angle_alpha   90.00
_cell.angle_beta   90.00
_cell.angle_gamma   90.00
#
_symmetry.space_group_name_H-M   'P 1'
#
loop_
_entity.id
_entity.type
_entity.pdbx_description
1 polymer ?
#
loop_
_entity_poly.entity_id
_entity_poly.type
_entity_poly.pdbx_seq_one_letter_code
_entity_poly.pdbx_strand_id
1 'polypeptide(L)'
;DDANIPSLLSIPHLGFKPNTDKTYQSTREFVLSRSNPYFGFGPVLNSTGGPHLGPGMAWPMGVIMQIMTSDNDEEIVHGIKQLMSSTSGLGLIHESVNTWDDSRWSRSWFAWANGLFGQMVLDLLDRKPHLLTKSYQ
;
A
#
# COMPACT_ATOMS: atom_id res chain seq x y z
N ASP A 1 -4.38 0.90 -12.75
CA ASP A 1 -3.18 0.20 -12.28
C ASP A 1 -3.61 -1.10 -11.62
N ASP A 2 -2.67 -1.98 -11.33
CA ASP A 2 -2.86 -3.19 -10.53
C ASP A 2 -1.89 -3.16 -9.33
N ALA A 3 -2.24 -3.81 -8.23
CA ALA A 3 -1.44 -3.82 -7.01
C ALA A 3 -0.14 -4.63 -7.10
N ASN A 4 -0.10 -5.63 -7.98
CA ASN A 4 1.10 -6.46 -8.14
C ASN A 4 2.27 -5.64 -8.70
N ILE A 5 3.46 -5.84 -8.12
CA ILE A 5 4.69 -5.21 -8.60
C ILE A 5 5.28 -6.12 -9.70
N PRO A 6 5.61 -5.59 -10.89
CA PRO A 6 5.67 -4.18 -11.28
C PRO A 6 4.31 -3.53 -11.59
N SER A 7 4.05 -2.39 -10.94
CA SER A 7 2.89 -1.50 -11.15
C SER A 7 3.31 -0.09 -11.52
N LEU A 8 2.39 0.74 -12.02
CA LEU A 8 2.66 2.16 -12.28
C LEU A 8 3.10 2.88 -10.99
N LEU A 9 2.48 2.55 -9.86
CA LEU A 9 2.85 3.13 -8.56
C LEU A 9 4.28 2.78 -8.15
N SER A 10 4.77 1.58 -8.51
CA SER A 10 6.10 1.06 -8.15
C SER A 10 7.26 1.61 -8.99
N ILE A 11 7.00 2.46 -9.99
CA ILE A 11 8.01 2.99 -10.92
C ILE A 11 9.27 3.55 -10.22
N PRO A 12 9.17 4.40 -9.17
CA PRO A 12 10.35 4.88 -8.48
C PRO A 12 11.06 3.82 -7.66
N HIS A 13 10.31 2.91 -7.06
CA HIS A 13 10.87 1.81 -6.29
C HIS A 13 11.76 0.91 -7.16
N LEU A 14 11.39 0.69 -8.42
CA LEU A 14 12.15 -0.10 -9.39
C LEU A 14 13.29 0.69 -10.08
N GLY A 15 13.48 1.96 -9.73
CA GLY A 15 14.55 2.80 -10.29
C GLY A 15 14.34 3.26 -11.73
N PHE A 16 13.13 3.11 -12.30
CA PHE A 16 12.86 3.47 -13.70
C PHE A 16 12.75 5.00 -13.89
N LYS A 17 12.12 5.69 -12.95
CA LYS A 17 12.01 7.16 -12.90
C LYS A 17 12.05 7.63 -11.45
N PRO A 18 12.61 8.81 -11.14
CA PRO A 18 12.54 9.35 -9.78
C PRO A 18 11.10 9.65 -9.37
N ASN A 19 10.81 9.65 -8.07
CA ASN A 19 9.49 10.01 -7.55
C ASN A 19 9.14 11.47 -7.88
N THR A 20 10.09 12.34 -8.21
CA THR A 20 9.85 13.74 -8.62
C THR A 20 9.52 13.91 -10.11
N ASP A 21 9.52 12.83 -10.91
CA ASP A 21 9.12 12.90 -12.32
C ASP A 21 7.66 13.36 -12.45
N LYS A 22 7.41 14.38 -13.26
CA LYS A 22 6.09 15.00 -13.39
C LYS A 22 5.04 14.03 -13.94
N THR A 23 5.42 13.19 -14.90
CA THR A 23 4.51 12.20 -15.48
C THR A 23 4.19 11.12 -14.45
N TYR A 24 5.20 10.68 -13.68
CA TYR A 24 4.96 9.78 -12.55
C TYR A 24 4.02 10.39 -11.52
N GLN A 25 4.20 11.65 -11.13
CA GLN A 25 3.33 12.30 -10.13
C GLN A 25 1.87 12.38 -10.61
N SER A 26 1.62 12.80 -11.85
CA SER A 26 0.25 12.77 -12.42
C SER A 26 -0.31 11.35 -12.51
N THR A 27 0.54 10.36 -12.80
CA THR A 27 0.14 8.94 -12.81
C THR A 27 -0.21 8.47 -11.41
N ARG A 28 0.60 8.80 -10.40
CA ARG A 28 0.38 8.47 -8.98
C ARG A 28 -0.96 9.02 -8.52
N GLU A 29 -1.24 10.29 -8.79
CA GLU A 29 -2.53 10.92 -8.47
C GLU A 29 -3.70 10.16 -9.11
N PHE A 30 -3.60 9.80 -10.39
CA PHE A 30 -4.64 9.01 -11.06
C PHE A 30 -4.82 7.62 -10.44
N VAL A 31 -3.73 6.89 -10.19
CA VAL A 31 -3.74 5.53 -9.64
C VAL A 31 -4.36 5.47 -8.25
N LEU A 32 -4.09 6.48 -7.42
CA LEU A 32 -4.60 6.61 -6.05
C LEU A 32 -5.94 7.36 -5.96
N SER A 33 -6.68 7.43 -7.07
CA SER A 33 -7.98 8.09 -7.14
C SER A 33 -9.09 7.13 -7.55
N ARG A 34 -10.34 7.57 -7.34
CA ARG A 34 -11.55 6.87 -7.80
C ARG A 34 -11.68 6.79 -9.34
N SER A 35 -10.81 7.47 -10.09
CA SER A 35 -10.74 7.34 -11.54
C SER A 35 -10.01 6.06 -11.99
N ASN A 36 -9.18 5.47 -11.12
CA ASN A 36 -8.66 4.12 -11.34
C ASN A 36 -9.74 3.09 -11.00
N PRO A 37 -10.21 2.27 -11.96
CA PRO A 37 -11.34 1.35 -11.75
C PRO A 37 -11.07 0.28 -10.68
N TYR A 38 -9.80 0.04 -10.36
CA TYR A 38 -9.38 -0.93 -9.34
C TYR A 38 -8.92 -0.26 -8.04
N PHE A 39 -9.10 1.05 -7.88
CA PHE A 39 -8.87 1.71 -6.60
C PHE A 39 -10.02 1.38 -5.64
N GLY A 40 -9.72 0.56 -4.63
CA GLY A 40 -10.63 0.27 -3.54
C GLY A 40 -10.69 1.44 -2.56
N PHE A 41 -11.90 1.81 -2.16
CA PHE A 41 -12.13 2.85 -1.15
C PHE A 41 -13.11 2.37 -0.08
N GLY A 42 -12.83 2.69 1.18
CA GLY A 42 -13.65 2.35 2.33
C GLY A 42 -12.95 2.65 3.66
N PRO A 43 -13.62 2.37 4.80
CA PRO A 43 -13.10 2.69 6.13
C PRO A 43 -11.88 1.85 6.55
N VAL A 44 -11.61 0.70 5.94
CA VAL A 44 -10.57 -0.25 6.39
C VAL A 44 -9.24 -0.02 5.68
N LEU A 45 -9.23 -0.05 4.35
CA LEU A 45 -8.03 0.00 3.50
C LEU A 45 -8.36 0.72 2.21
N ASN A 46 -7.52 1.67 1.79
CA ASN A 46 -7.70 2.44 0.56
C ASN A 46 -6.47 2.29 -0.32
N SER A 47 -6.55 1.39 -1.31
CA SER A 47 -5.46 1.14 -2.23
C SER A 47 -5.95 0.51 -3.53
N THR A 48 -5.06 0.49 -4.53
CA THR A 48 -5.30 -0.29 -5.74
C THR A 48 -5.35 -1.78 -5.40
N GLY A 49 -6.31 -2.49 -5.96
CA GLY A 49 -6.38 -3.95 -6.01
C GLY A 49 -6.12 -4.45 -7.42
N GLY A 50 -7.09 -5.15 -8.01
CA GLY A 50 -7.02 -5.64 -9.39
C GLY A 50 -8.25 -6.46 -9.77
N PRO A 51 -8.36 -6.90 -11.04
CA PRO A 51 -9.47 -7.74 -11.47
C PRO A 51 -9.43 -9.14 -10.85
N HIS A 52 -8.29 -9.57 -10.28
CA HIS A 52 -8.09 -10.92 -9.75
C HIS A 52 -9.11 -11.33 -8.67
N LEU A 53 -9.50 -10.39 -7.80
CA LEU A 53 -10.47 -10.61 -6.72
C LEU A 53 -11.71 -9.71 -6.84
N GLY A 54 -11.73 -8.86 -7.86
CA GLY A 54 -12.83 -7.96 -8.16
C GLY A 54 -12.86 -6.67 -7.34
N PRO A 55 -13.83 -5.79 -7.62
CA PRO A 55 -13.96 -4.48 -6.99
C PRO A 55 -14.16 -4.56 -5.46
N GLY A 56 -13.59 -3.60 -4.73
CA GLY A 56 -13.71 -3.52 -3.27
C GLY A 56 -12.74 -4.40 -2.48
N MET A 57 -11.91 -5.20 -3.16
CA MET A 57 -10.80 -5.94 -2.57
C MET A 57 -9.49 -5.17 -2.80
N ALA A 58 -9.12 -4.32 -1.85
CA ALA A 58 -7.89 -3.53 -1.90
C ALA A 58 -6.69 -4.37 -1.43
N TRP A 59 -5.50 -4.12 -1.96
CA TRP A 59 -4.33 -4.94 -1.66
C TRP A 59 -3.36 -4.16 -0.77
N PRO A 60 -2.94 -4.71 0.40
CA PRO A 60 -1.97 -4.07 1.28
C PRO A 60 -0.65 -3.70 0.58
N MET A 61 -0.22 -4.49 -0.40
CA MET A 61 0.97 -4.18 -1.21
C MET A 61 0.87 -2.82 -1.93
N GLY A 62 -0.33 -2.41 -2.34
CA GLY A 62 -0.56 -1.10 -2.93
C GLY A 62 -0.27 0.04 -1.94
N VAL A 63 -0.66 -0.12 -0.66
CA VAL A 63 -0.33 0.84 0.41
C VAL A 63 1.17 0.83 0.71
N ILE A 64 1.80 -0.36 0.74
CA ILE A 64 3.25 -0.47 0.94
C ILE A 64 3.99 0.28 -0.17
N MET A 65 3.60 0.11 -1.44
CA MET A 65 4.19 0.85 -2.55
C MET A 65 3.90 2.34 -2.47
N GLN A 66 2.71 2.74 -2.05
CA GLN A 66 2.38 4.15 -1.82
C GLN A 66 3.33 4.79 -0.79
N ILE A 67 3.62 4.09 0.31
CA ILE A 67 4.56 4.53 1.37
C ILE A 67 5.99 4.62 0.83
N MET A 68 6.48 3.55 0.19
CA MET A 68 7.86 3.45 -0.29
C MET A 68 8.19 4.44 -1.42
N THR A 69 7.18 5.06 -2.01
CA THR A 69 7.34 6.05 -3.09
C THR A 69 6.86 7.46 -2.70
N SER A 70 6.58 7.68 -1.40
CA SER A 70 6.19 8.98 -0.84
C SER A 70 7.29 9.61 0.00
N ASP A 71 7.39 10.94 -0.07
CA ASP A 71 8.17 11.77 0.86
C ASP A 71 7.30 12.51 1.89
N ASN A 72 5.97 12.39 1.80
CA ASN A 72 5.02 13.05 2.70
C ASN A 72 4.81 12.21 3.97
N ASP A 73 5.22 12.74 5.12
CA ASP A 73 5.11 12.06 6.42
C ASP A 73 3.67 11.73 6.82
N GLU A 74 2.70 12.59 6.48
CA GLU A 74 1.28 12.37 6.81
C GLU A 74 0.71 11.22 5.98
N GLU A 75 1.03 11.17 4.68
CA GLU A 75 0.65 10.07 3.79
C GLU A 75 1.24 8.74 4.29
N ILE A 76 2.53 8.73 4.65
CA ILE A 76 3.21 7.56 5.17
C ILE A 76 2.55 7.07 6.47
N VAL A 77 2.32 7.99 7.42
CA VAL A 77 1.65 7.68 8.69
C VAL A 77 0.26 7.11 8.46
N HIS A 78 -0.50 7.69 7.53
CA HIS A 78 -1.84 7.21 7.21
C HIS A 78 -1.78 5.79 6.62
N GLY A 79 -0.85 5.52 5.71
CA GLY A 79 -0.64 4.19 5.14
C GLY A 79 -0.24 3.15 6.20
N ILE A 80 0.68 3.48 7.11
CA ILE A 80 1.08 2.58 8.20
C ILE A 80 -0.14 2.23 9.06
N LYS A 81 -0.95 3.22 9.43
CA LYS A 81 -2.18 2.98 10.21
C LYS A 81 -3.12 2.02 9.49
N GLN A 82 -3.37 2.24 8.20
CA GLN A 82 -4.24 1.36 7.41
C GLN A 82 -3.71 -0.08 7.34
N LEU A 83 -2.38 -0.27 7.17
CA LEU A 83 -1.77 -1.60 7.18
C LEU A 83 -1.96 -2.29 8.53
N MET A 84 -1.69 -1.58 9.64
CA MET A 84 -1.82 -2.16 10.98
C MET A 84 -3.27 -2.49 11.35
N SER A 85 -4.24 -1.71 10.87
CA SER A 85 -5.66 -1.90 11.14
C SER A 85 -6.36 -2.91 10.21
N SER A 86 -5.66 -3.49 9.23
CA SER A 86 -6.24 -4.39 8.21
C SER A 86 -5.72 -5.83 8.28
N THR A 87 -5.12 -6.20 9.41
CA THR A 87 -4.52 -7.54 9.60
C THR A 87 -5.50 -8.60 10.12
N SER A 88 -6.74 -8.23 10.45
CA SER A 88 -7.72 -9.12 11.11
C SER A 88 -7.20 -9.70 12.44
N GLY A 89 -6.33 -8.96 13.13
CA GLY A 89 -5.69 -9.39 14.39
C GLY A 89 -4.59 -10.45 14.24
N LEU A 90 -4.25 -10.86 13.02
CA LEU A 90 -3.26 -11.92 12.77
C LEU A 90 -1.80 -11.41 12.75
N GLY A 91 -1.60 -10.10 12.63
CA GLY A 91 -0.26 -9.50 12.52
C GLY A 91 0.49 -9.87 11.23
N LEU A 92 -0.22 -10.31 10.20
CA LEU A 92 0.32 -10.66 8.88
C LEU A 92 -0.28 -9.76 7.80
N ILE A 93 0.44 -9.64 6.68
CA ILE A 93 -0.04 -8.93 5.49
C ILE A 93 -0.75 -9.92 4.58
N HIS A 94 -2.04 -9.68 4.36
CA HIS A 94 -2.90 -10.43 3.45
C HIS A 94 -2.64 -10.03 2.00
N GLU A 95 -3.10 -10.86 1.04
CA GLU A 95 -3.07 -10.48 -0.38
C GLU A 95 -4.04 -9.34 -0.67
N SER A 96 -5.28 -9.48 -0.18
CA SER A 96 -6.29 -8.45 -0.28
C SER A 96 -7.13 -8.37 0.98
N VAL A 97 -7.75 -7.22 1.19
CA VAL A 97 -8.68 -6.94 2.27
C VAL A 97 -9.88 -6.20 1.68
N ASN A 98 -11.09 -6.57 2.11
CA ASN A 98 -12.28 -5.84 1.74
C ASN A 98 -12.24 -4.42 2.34
N THR A 99 -12.52 -3.40 1.55
CA THR A 99 -12.36 -2.01 1.99
C THR A 99 -13.34 -1.60 3.11
N TRP A 100 -14.38 -2.40 3.38
CA TRP A 100 -15.40 -2.15 4.40
C TRP A 100 -15.38 -3.14 5.56
N ASP A 101 -14.64 -4.26 5.45
CA ASP A 101 -14.68 -5.34 6.43
C ASP A 101 -13.32 -6.06 6.49
N ASP A 102 -12.54 -5.79 7.53
CA ASP A 102 -11.19 -6.34 7.71
C ASP A 102 -11.19 -7.84 8.07
N SER A 103 -12.35 -8.44 8.36
CA SER A 103 -12.49 -9.89 8.53
C SER A 103 -12.55 -10.64 7.19
N ARG A 104 -12.72 -9.91 6.08
CA ARG A 104 -12.80 -10.47 4.72
C ARG A 104 -11.51 -10.18 3.96
N TRP A 105 -10.61 -11.16 3.98
CA TRP A 105 -9.30 -11.08 3.33
C TRP A 105 -8.98 -12.36 2.56
N SER A 106 -7.99 -12.29 1.67
CA SER A 106 -7.45 -13.45 0.94
C SER A 106 -6.01 -13.77 1.35
N ARG A 107 -5.68 -15.06 1.30
CA ARG A 107 -4.36 -15.65 1.62
C ARG A 107 -3.84 -15.31 3.02
N SER A 108 -4.12 -16.21 3.96
CA SER A 108 -3.65 -16.14 5.36
C SER A 108 -2.13 -16.15 5.49
N TRP A 109 -1.43 -16.65 4.48
CA TRP A 109 0.02 -16.70 4.47
C TRP A 109 0.55 -16.30 3.09
N PHE A 110 1.05 -15.08 3.01
CA PHE A 110 1.64 -14.52 1.80
C PHE A 110 3.04 -13.97 2.07
N ALA A 111 4.03 -14.86 1.98
CA ALA A 111 5.42 -14.55 2.33
C ALA A 111 6.00 -13.34 1.57
N TRP A 112 5.62 -13.14 0.31
CA TRP A 112 6.05 -11.99 -0.46
C TRP A 112 5.54 -10.66 0.13
N ALA A 113 4.24 -10.57 0.45
CA ALA A 113 3.66 -9.36 1.03
C ALA A 113 4.24 -9.05 2.42
N ASN A 114 4.49 -10.09 3.23
CA ASN A 114 5.19 -9.96 4.51
C ASN A 114 6.64 -9.46 4.34
N GLY A 115 7.37 -10.01 3.36
CA GLY A 115 8.73 -9.57 3.05
C GLY A 115 8.78 -8.13 2.57
N LEU A 116 7.81 -7.72 1.74
CA LEU A 116 7.68 -6.35 1.26
C LEU A 116 7.40 -5.35 2.39
N PHE A 117 6.56 -5.73 3.35
CA PHE A 117 6.34 -4.93 4.56
C PHE A 117 7.63 -4.79 5.38
N GLY A 118 8.39 -5.87 5.57
CA GLY A 118 9.70 -5.80 6.23
C GLY A 118 10.67 -4.86 5.52
N GLN A 119 10.70 -4.92 4.18
CA GLN A 119 11.52 -4.01 3.36
C GLN A 119 11.11 -2.55 3.54
N MET A 120 9.80 -2.25 3.58
CA MET A 120 9.28 -0.91 3.85
C MET A 120 9.69 -0.41 5.23
N VAL A 121 9.69 -1.25 6.26
CA VAL A 121 10.12 -0.86 7.62
C VAL A 121 11.61 -0.52 7.63
N LEU A 122 12.45 -1.31 6.96
CA LEU A 122 13.88 -1.02 6.84
C LEU A 122 14.14 0.28 6.07
N ASP A 123 13.44 0.49 4.96
CA ASP A 123 13.49 1.75 4.19
C ASP A 123 13.14 2.96 5.08
N LEU A 124 12.05 2.88 5.84
CA LEU A 124 11.64 3.95 6.75
C LEU A 124 12.64 4.16 7.90
N LEU A 125 13.25 3.10 8.41
CA LEU A 125 14.27 3.20 9.45
C LEU A 125 15.46 4.03 8.96
N ASP A 126 15.86 3.85 7.70
CA ASP A 126 16.98 4.57 7.11
C ASP A 126 16.63 6.04 6.78
N ARG A 127 15.46 6.29 6.18
CA ARG A 127 15.13 7.64 5.65
C ARG A 127 14.28 8.51 6.57
N LYS A 128 13.43 7.92 7.41
CA LYS A 128 12.42 8.61 8.25
C LYS A 128 12.21 7.88 9.60
N PRO A 129 13.26 7.63 10.40
CA PRO A 129 13.18 6.82 11.62
C PRO A 129 12.21 7.38 12.68
N HIS A 130 11.99 8.69 12.71
CA HIS A 130 11.05 9.36 13.62
C HIS A 130 9.59 8.96 13.41
N LEU A 131 9.26 8.35 12.27
CA LEU A 131 7.93 7.77 12.05
C LEU A 131 7.78 6.44 12.80
N LEU A 132 8.84 5.65 12.94
CA LEU A 132 8.76 4.34 13.60
C LEU A 132 8.74 4.40 15.13
N THR A 133 8.96 5.57 15.73
CA THR A 133 8.93 5.75 17.20
C THR A 133 7.52 5.97 17.77
N LYS A 134 6.47 5.91 16.94
CA LYS A 134 5.08 6.15 17.33
C LYS A 134 4.30 4.83 17.47
N SER A 135 3.29 4.80 18.34
CA SER A 135 2.29 3.72 18.31
C SER A 135 1.26 3.99 17.22
N TYR A 136 0.93 2.96 16.46
CA TYR A 136 -0.09 2.98 15.40
C TYR A 136 -1.24 2.00 15.67
N GLN A 137 -1.24 1.38 16.85
CA GLN A 137 -2.31 0.58 17.44
C GLN A 137 -2.80 1.28 18.71
#